data_AF-A0A832K9I9-F1
#
_entry.id   AF-A0A832K9I9-F1
#
_cell.length_a   1.000
_cell.length_b   1.000
_cell.length_c   1.000
_cell.angle_alpha   90.00
_cell.angle_beta   90.00
_cell.angle_gamma   90.00
#
_symmetry.space_group_name_H-M   'P 1'
#
loop_
_entity.id
_entity.type
_entity.pdbx_description
1 polymer ?
#
loop_
_entity_poly.entity_id
_entity_poly.type
_entity_poly.pdbx_seq_one_letter_code
_entity_poly.pdbx_strand_id
1 'polypeptide(L)' 'MVSRELKKVSVIHLFCKGQISSGKAAEILGMDKLIFLDLLAQEGVPYYQVPEESLRQELKTVREATGRLL' A
#
# COMPACT_ATOMS: atom_id res chain seq x y z
N MET A 1 -20.64 -10.12 -19.35
CA MET A 1 -19.17 -10.08 -19.23
C MET A 1 -18.82 -8.80 -18.49
N VAL A 2 -18.18 -8.87 -17.31
CA VAL A 2 -17.73 -7.65 -16.60
C VAL A 2 -16.54 -7.06 -17.36
N SER A 3 -16.50 -5.73 -17.53
CA SER A 3 -15.37 -5.09 -18.21
C SER A 3 -14.09 -5.23 -17.39
N ARG A 4 -12.94 -5.30 -18.09
CA ARG A 4 -11.63 -5.41 -17.44
C ARG A 4 -11.37 -4.27 -16.44
N GLU A 5 -11.82 -3.06 -16.78
CA GLU A 5 -11.71 -1.90 -15.89
C GLU A 5 -12.61 -2.01 -14.65
N LEU A 6 -13.84 -2.51 -14.78
CA LEU A 6 -14.70 -2.76 -13.62
C LEU A 6 -14.07 -3.78 -12.66
N LYS A 7 -13.46 -4.84 -13.21
CA LYS A 7 -12.72 -5.81 -12.40
C LYS A 7 -11.54 -5.15 -11.67
N LYS A 8 -10.78 -4.30 -12.37
CA LYS A 8 -9.64 -3.56 -11.79
C LYS A 8 -10.08 -2.68 -10.63
N VAL A 9 -11.10 -1.84 -10.83
CA VAL A 9 -11.64 -0.94 -9.80
C VAL A 9 -12.12 -1.72 -8.57
N SER A 10 -12.86 -2.81 -8.77
CA SER A 10 -13.33 -3.65 -7.66
C SER A 10 -12.18 -4.27 -6.87
N VAL A 11 -11.13 -4.76 -7.55
CA VAL A 11 -9.96 -5.34 -6.87
C VAL A 11 -9.19 -4.29 -6.07
N ILE A 12 -8.97 -3.10 -6.64
CA ILE A 12 -8.35 -1.99 -5.93
C ILE A 12 -9.18 -1.61 -4.69
N HIS A 13 -10.51 -1.54 -4.84
CA HIS A 13 -11.41 -1.25 -3.72
C HIS A 13 -11.27 -2.25 -2.57
N LEU A 14 -11.28 -3.56 -2.89
CA LEU A 14 -11.11 -4.62 -1.90
C LEU A 14 -9.75 -4.55 -1.19
N PHE A 15 -8.68 -4.24 -1.94
CA PHE A 15 -7.35 -4.01 -1.39
C PHE A 15 -7.34 -2.83 -0.41
N CYS A 16 -7.88 -1.68 -0.79
CA CYS A 16 -7.96 -0.49 0.06
C CYS A 16 -8.77 -0.73 1.35
N LYS A 17 -9.76 -1.62 1.29
CA LYS A 17 -10.55 -2.06 2.46
C LYS A 17 -9.82 -3.08 3.34
N GLY A 18 -8.60 -3.50 2.97
CA GLY A 18 -7.85 -4.52 3.69
C GLY A 18 -8.44 -5.92 3.59
N GLN A 19 -9.41 -6.14 2.70
CA GLN A 19 -10.11 -7.42 2.55
C GLN A 19 -9.29 -8.44 1.76
N ILE A 20 -8.38 -7.96 0.91
CA ILE A 20 -7.42 -8.77 0.17
C ILE A 20 -6.03 -8.15 0.27
N SER A 21 -5.01 -8.99 0.29
CA SER A 21 -3.62 -8.54 0.24
C SER A 21 -3.24 -8.07 -1.17
N SER A 22 -2.13 -7.33 -1.30
CA SER A 22 -1.57 -6.95 -2.60
C SER A 22 -1.21 -8.15 -3.48
N GLY A 23 -0.73 -9.25 -2.89
CA GLY A 23 -0.48 -10.50 -3.61
C GLY A 23 -1.76 -11.13 -4.16
N LYS A 24 -2.84 -11.16 -3.35
CA LYS A 24 -4.12 -11.70 -3.78
C LYS A 24 -4.79 -10.84 -4.86
N ALA A 25 -4.65 -9.51 -4.76
CA ALA A 25 -5.11 -8.58 -5.77
C ALA A 25 -4.40 -8.79 -7.11
N ALA A 26 -3.07 -8.95 -7.09
CA ALA A 26 -2.26 -9.23 -8.27
C ALA A 26 -2.64 -10.57 -8.94
N GLU A 27 -2.84 -11.63 -8.13
CA GLU A 27 -3.33 -12.93 -8.58
C GLU A 27 -4.70 -12.81 -9.30
N ILE A 28 -5.66 -12.10 -8.73
CA ILE A 28 -7.00 -11.92 -9.32
C ILE A 28 -6.93 -11.18 -10.65
N LEU A 29 -6.01 -10.23 -10.79
CA LEU A 29 -5.81 -9.46 -12.02
C LEU A 29 -4.87 -10.13 -13.02
N GLY A 30 -4.27 -11.27 -12.67
CA GLY A 30 -3.35 -12.00 -13.52
C GLY A 30 -2.06 -11.24 -13.82
N MET A 31 -1.52 -10.54 -12.81
CA MET A 31 -0.27 -9.77 -12.92
C MET A 31 0.68 -10.07 -11.76
N ASP A 32 1.94 -9.70 -11.92
CA ASP A 32 2.93 -9.77 -10.84
C ASP A 32 2.60 -8.78 -9.71
N LYS A 33 3.00 -9.12 -8.49
CA LYS A 33 2.77 -8.28 -7.31
C LYS A 33 3.38 -6.89 -7.45
N LEU A 34 4.59 -6.75 -8.00
CA LEU A 34 5.23 -5.44 -8.19
C LEU A 34 4.45 -4.60 -9.20
N ILE A 35 3.97 -5.21 -10.29
CA ILE A 35 3.13 -4.54 -11.28
C ILE A 35 1.83 -4.04 -10.66
N PHE A 36 1.25 -4.79 -9.72
CA PHE A 36 0.09 -4.32 -8.96
C PHE A 36 0.42 -3.12 -8.07
N LEU A 37 1.58 -3.08 -7.42
CA LEU A 37 2.00 -1.93 -6.61
C LEU A 37 2.24 -0.69 -7.48
N ASP A 38 2.84 -0.85 -8.67
CA ASP A 38 3.01 0.23 -9.64
C ASP A 38 1.66 0.76 -10.15
N LEU A 39 0.69 -0.14 -10.37
CA LEU A 39 -0.68 0.24 -10.71
C LEU A 39 -1.31 1.09 -9.61
N LEU A 40 -1.12 0.74 -8.33
CA LEU A 40 -1.63 1.56 -7.22
C LEU A 40 -1.00 2.95 -7.20
N ALA A 41 0.31 3.07 -7.47
CA ALA A 41 0.98 4.36 -7.60
C ALA A 41 0.39 5.21 -8.74
N GLN A 42 0.16 4.61 -9.91
CA GLN A 42 -0.42 5.28 -11.08
C GLN A 42 -1.85 5.77 -10.84
N GLU A 43 -2.63 5.00 -10.08
CA GLU A 43 -4.01 5.33 -9.71
C GLU A 43 -4.08 6.25 -8.46
N GLY A 44 -2.94 6.68 -7.92
CA GLY A 44 -2.87 7.56 -6.75
C GLY A 44 -3.31 6.91 -5.44
N VAL A 45 -3.27 5.57 -5.37
CA VAL A 45 -3.68 4.78 -4.21
C VAL A 45 -2.48 4.52 -3.30
N PRO A 46 -2.48 5.01 -2.05
CA PRO A 46 -1.42 4.72 -1.10
C PRO A 46 -1.40 3.23 -0.74
N TYR A 47 -0.27 2.56 -0.99
CA TYR A 47 -0.09 1.13 -0.69
C TYR A 47 0.99 0.85 0.36
N TYR A 48 1.75 1.88 0.73
CA TYR A 48 2.69 1.84 1.85
C TYR A 48 2.00 2.47 3.07
N GLN A 49 1.39 1.64 3.90
CA GLN A 49 0.87 2.08 5.20
C GLN A 49 1.95 1.79 6.23
N VAL A 50 2.79 2.78 6.55
CA VAL A 50 3.53 2.72 7.81
C VAL A 50 2.48 2.89 8.91
N PRO A 51 2.32 1.92 9.84
CA PRO A 51 1.46 2.13 10.99
C PRO A 51 1.85 3.43 11.67
N GLU A 52 0.88 4.29 12.00
CA GLU A 52 1.16 5.58 12.64
C GLU A 52 2.08 5.44 13.86
N GLU A 53 1.93 4.33 14.60
CA GLU A 53 2.78 3.96 15.73
C GLU A 53 4.25 3.72 15.35
N SER A 54 4.51 3.08 14.20
CA SER A 54 5.88 2.90 13.70
C SER A 54 6.51 4.22 13.29
N LEU A 55 5.75 5.13 12.64
CA LEU A 55 6.24 6.48 12.34
C LEU A 55 6.55 7.26 13.64
N ARG A 56 5.70 7.15 14.65
CA ARG A 56 5.92 7.79 15.96
C ARG A 56 7.18 7.25 16.65
N GLN A 57 7.42 5.94 16.58
CA GLN A 57 8.62 5.32 17.12
C GLN A 57 9.88 5.77 16.38
N GLU A 58 9.86 5.78 15.05
CA GLU A 58 10.99 6.27 14.24
C GLU A 58 11.29 7.75 14.53
N LEU A 59 10.26 8.61 14.60
CA LEU A 59 10.41 10.02 14.96
C LEU A 59 10.96 10.21 16.37
N LYS A 60 10.55 9.37 17.34
CA LYS A 60 11.08 9.37 18.70
C LYS A 60 12.56 9.01 18.71
N THR A 61 12.96 7.96 17.99
CA THR A 61 14.35 7.54 17.87
C THR A 61 15.22 8.64 17.24
N VAL A 62 14.74 9.28 16.17
CA VAL A 62 15.46 10.40 15.54
C VAL A 62 15.64 11.57 16.51
N ARG A 63 14.59 11.94 17.26
CA ARG A 63 14.65 13.02 18.27
C ARG A 63 15.60 12.71 19.42
N GLU A 64 15.63 11.47 19.89
CA GLU A 64 16.56 11.03 20.94
C GLU A 64 18.02 11.01 20.45
N ALA A 65 18.26 10.65 19.19
CA ALA A 65 19.59 10.67 18.60
C ALA A 65 20.11 12.10 18.36
N THR A 66 19.25 13.03 17.90
CA THR A 66 19.62 14.43 17.68
C THR A 66 19.72 15.23 18.97
N GLY A 67 18.93 14.91 20.00
CA GLY A 67 19.01 15.54 21.33
C GLY A 67 20.23 15.13 22.17
N ARG A 68 21.00 14.11 21.75
CA ARG A 68 22.28 13.71 22.38
C ARG A 68 23.50 14.38 21.76
N LEU A 69 23.31 15.22 20.74
CA LEU A 69 24.37 15.89 19.97
C LEU A 69 24.46 17.42 20.24
N LEU A 70 23.69 17.94 21.20
CA LEU A 70 23.80 19.30 21.75
C LEU A 70 24.07 19.21 23.26
#